data_AF-A0A849PTK5-F1
#
_entry.id   AF-A0A849PTK5-F1
#
_cell.length_a   1.000
_cell.length_b   1.000
_cell.length_c   1.000
_cell.angle_alpha   90.00
_cell.angle_beta   90.00
_cell.angle_gamma   90.00
#
_symmetry.space_group_name_H-M   'P 1'
#
loop_
_entity.id
_entity.type
_entity.pdbx_description
1 polymer ?
#
loop_
_entity_poly.entity_id
_entity_poly.type
_entity_poly.pdbx_seq_one_letter_code
_entity_poly.pdbx_strand_id
1 'polypeptide(L)'
;MPEYTGYVGQSLEFLKSNDIVVGDSVKILSDLTYSGIVMPRYEHSDDKHIVLKLNSGYNVGLEIEKIKKVEKNKTTQKIVEKNEKIEHSQGLPKILLLSTGGTIASKIDYRTGAVTPVLTAEELNSSVPELAKIANIDAQVLFSEYSENIMPEHWLGIAKKVNEFEKSDYSGIIIAHGTDTMHYTSSFLSFALAGFPIPIVLVGSQRSSDRASSDAALNLIGATKFITESNPKGVYIVMHQDENDNTIACHLGTRVRKNHTSKRGAFQTIGDNPAFIIAENQILKNFSKDYFKINGYQPKINLDTKVALVKYHPGYDPNLLNQIIEMGFKGIIFEGTGLGHIGKTMYESVKKANEKGIFLGMTSQCIDGRVRMTVYESGRDLLDLGIIPLENMIPEVALVKAMWVFGNYQDSEEIKKIMLQNIASELTD
;
A
#
# COMPACT_ATOMS: atom_id res chain seq x y z
N MET A 1 -25.09 1.89 -5.32
CA MET A 1 -24.90 2.66 -4.07
C MET A 1 -26.01 2.26 -3.12
N PRO A 2 -25.72 2.09 -1.83
CA PRO A 2 -26.76 1.93 -0.81
C PRO A 2 -27.75 3.09 -0.87
N GLU A 3 -29.05 2.80 -0.74
CA GLU A 3 -30.16 3.75 -1.00
C GLU A 3 -30.10 5.01 -0.11
N TYR A 4 -29.49 4.92 1.07
CA TYR A 4 -29.44 6.01 2.07
C TYR A 4 -28.02 6.26 2.60
N THR A 5 -27.00 6.07 1.77
CA THR A 5 -25.58 6.20 2.17
C THR A 5 -25.31 7.52 2.90
N GLY A 6 -24.81 7.46 4.13
CA GLY A 6 -24.44 8.64 4.93
C GLY A 6 -25.56 9.30 5.73
N TYR A 7 -26.80 8.81 5.63
CA TYR A 7 -27.95 9.39 6.32
C TYR A 7 -28.33 8.58 7.56
N VAL A 8 -28.51 9.27 8.69
CA VAL A 8 -28.91 8.70 9.99
C VAL A 8 -29.97 9.61 10.65
N GLY A 9 -30.63 9.10 11.70
CA GLY A 9 -31.56 9.89 12.52
C GLY A 9 -32.66 10.58 11.71
N GLN A 10 -32.89 11.87 12.01
CA GLN A 10 -33.95 12.66 11.39
C GLN A 10 -33.84 12.74 9.86
N SER A 11 -32.61 12.86 9.33
CA SER A 11 -32.37 12.91 7.89
C SER A 11 -32.73 11.61 7.17
N LEU A 12 -32.48 10.46 7.79
CA LEU A 12 -32.89 9.17 7.24
C LEU A 12 -34.41 9.01 7.25
N GLU A 13 -35.06 9.39 8.37
CA GLU A 13 -36.53 9.35 8.49
C GLU A 13 -37.21 10.28 7.49
N PHE A 14 -36.66 11.48 7.29
CA PHE A 14 -37.15 12.44 6.30
C PHE A 14 -37.12 11.85 4.88
N LEU A 15 -35.99 11.25 4.48
CA LEU A 15 -35.85 10.64 3.15
C LEU A 15 -36.82 9.47 2.95
N LYS A 16 -36.91 8.57 3.94
CA LYS A 16 -37.82 7.41 3.91
C LYS A 16 -39.29 7.83 3.83
N SER A 17 -39.70 8.82 4.64
CA SER A 17 -41.09 9.29 4.70
C SER A 17 -41.56 9.94 3.40
N ASN A 18 -40.63 10.41 2.57
CA ASN A 18 -40.92 11.04 1.29
C ASN A 18 -40.62 10.15 0.07
N ASP A 19 -40.25 8.87 0.27
CA ASP A 19 -39.86 7.93 -0.78
C ASP A 19 -38.71 8.45 -1.69
N ILE A 20 -37.70 9.05 -1.06
CA ILE A 20 -36.54 9.63 -1.73
C ILE A 20 -35.29 8.84 -1.35
N VAL A 21 -34.51 8.44 -2.33
CA VAL A 21 -33.22 7.76 -2.14
C VAL A 21 -32.07 8.58 -2.73
N VAL A 22 -30.83 8.25 -2.35
CA VAL A 22 -29.63 8.83 -2.96
C VAL A 22 -29.64 8.60 -4.46
N GLY A 23 -29.46 9.67 -5.23
CA GLY A 23 -29.52 9.68 -6.69
C GLY A 23 -30.86 10.12 -7.29
N ASP A 24 -31.92 10.27 -6.47
CA ASP A 24 -33.18 10.81 -6.94
C ASP A 24 -33.07 12.30 -7.27
N SER A 25 -33.74 12.72 -8.34
CA SER A 25 -33.92 14.14 -8.63
C SER A 25 -35.12 14.66 -7.83
N VAL A 26 -34.92 15.73 -7.09
CA VAL A 26 -35.94 16.32 -6.22
C VAL A 26 -36.01 17.83 -6.40
N LYS A 27 -37.18 18.39 -6.10
CA LYS A 27 -37.45 19.81 -5.96
C LYS A 27 -37.87 20.09 -4.53
N ILE A 28 -37.14 20.95 -3.83
CA ILE A 28 -37.32 21.23 -2.40
C ILE A 28 -37.62 22.71 -2.20
N LEU A 29 -38.72 23.01 -1.53
CA LEU A 29 -39.09 24.35 -1.12
C LEU A 29 -38.70 24.55 0.36
N SER A 30 -37.83 25.54 0.59
CA SER A 30 -37.30 25.96 1.90
C SER A 30 -37.61 27.48 2.09
N ASP A 31 -36.60 28.28 2.39
CA ASP A 31 -36.48 29.71 2.12
C ASP A 31 -36.52 30.02 0.61
N LEU A 32 -35.82 29.23 -0.20
CA LEU A 32 -35.85 29.24 -1.65
C LEU A 32 -36.30 27.89 -2.21
N THR A 33 -36.56 27.84 -3.51
CA THR A 33 -36.79 26.57 -4.21
C THR A 33 -35.47 26.05 -4.77
N TYR A 34 -35.07 24.88 -4.30
CA TYR A 34 -33.90 24.15 -4.76
C TYR A 34 -34.33 23.01 -5.68
N SER A 35 -33.54 22.70 -6.70
CA SER A 35 -33.74 21.55 -7.56
C SER A 35 -32.40 20.90 -7.83
N GLY A 36 -32.32 19.59 -7.63
CA GLY A 36 -31.06 18.88 -7.71
C GLY A 36 -31.21 17.38 -7.51
N ILE A 37 -30.06 16.71 -7.41
CA ILE A 37 -29.97 15.27 -7.12
C ILE A 37 -29.63 15.11 -5.65
N VAL A 38 -30.32 14.20 -4.94
CA VAL A 38 -29.95 13.85 -3.56
C VAL A 38 -28.61 13.13 -3.55
N MET A 39 -27.67 13.68 -2.80
CA MET A 39 -26.31 13.17 -2.71
C MET A 39 -26.13 12.37 -1.42
N PRO A 40 -25.21 11.39 -1.40
CA PRO A 40 -24.80 10.77 -0.15
C PRO A 40 -24.20 11.82 0.80
N ARG A 41 -24.29 11.57 2.11
CA ARG A 41 -23.66 12.42 3.14
C ARG A 41 -22.43 11.74 3.73
N TYR A 42 -21.59 12.54 4.37
CA TYR A 42 -20.53 12.00 5.21
C TYR A 42 -21.15 11.45 6.50
N GLU A 43 -20.90 10.18 6.81
CA GLU A 43 -21.57 9.39 7.87
C GLU A 43 -21.50 10.00 9.27
N HIS A 44 -20.52 10.88 9.53
CA HIS A 44 -20.37 11.59 10.81
C HIS A 44 -20.91 13.02 10.81
N SER A 45 -21.66 13.41 9.78
CA SER A 45 -22.36 14.71 9.77
C SER A 45 -23.58 14.66 10.69
N ASP A 46 -24.10 15.82 11.09
CA ASP A 46 -25.36 15.91 11.84
C ASP A 46 -26.51 15.19 11.12
N ASP A 47 -27.58 14.87 11.84
CA ASP A 47 -28.77 14.24 11.26
C ASP A 47 -29.83 15.25 10.79
N LYS A 48 -29.49 16.56 10.76
CA LYS A 48 -30.45 17.66 10.54
C LYS A 48 -30.52 18.15 9.11
N HIS A 49 -29.62 17.71 8.24
CA HIS A 49 -29.53 18.21 6.87
C HIS A 49 -29.70 17.11 5.80
N ILE A 50 -30.02 17.56 4.59
CA ILE A 50 -29.89 16.78 3.37
C ILE A 50 -28.98 17.48 2.39
N VAL A 51 -28.24 16.74 1.56
CA VAL A 51 -27.34 17.32 0.57
C VAL A 51 -27.93 17.17 -0.82
N LEU A 52 -28.04 18.28 -1.54
CA LEU A 52 -28.45 18.32 -2.94
C LEU A 52 -27.29 18.78 -3.82
N LYS A 53 -27.08 18.10 -4.94
CA LYS A 53 -26.28 18.61 -6.05
C LYS A 53 -27.19 19.37 -7.00
N LEU A 54 -27.02 20.69 -7.04
CA LEU A 54 -27.77 21.59 -7.89
C LEU A 54 -27.41 21.39 -9.36
N ASN A 55 -28.26 21.86 -10.27
CA ASN A 55 -27.99 21.83 -11.71
C ASN A 55 -26.72 22.60 -12.12
N SER A 56 -26.26 23.54 -11.28
CA SER A 56 -24.98 24.24 -11.45
C SER A 56 -23.76 23.36 -11.14
N GLY A 57 -23.95 22.16 -10.58
CA GLY A 57 -22.90 21.24 -10.14
C GLY A 57 -22.46 21.42 -8.68
N TYR A 58 -22.89 22.49 -8.01
CA TYR A 58 -22.58 22.75 -6.60
C TYR A 58 -23.42 21.87 -5.66
N ASN A 59 -22.78 21.38 -4.59
CA ASN A 59 -23.47 20.71 -3.49
C ASN A 59 -23.94 21.75 -2.46
N VAL A 60 -25.18 21.64 -1.98
CA VAL A 60 -25.76 22.47 -0.90
C VAL A 60 -26.35 21.58 0.19
N GLY A 61 -26.14 21.97 1.45
CA GLY A 61 -26.82 21.36 2.60
C GLY A 61 -28.10 22.12 2.93
N LEU A 62 -29.23 21.43 3.05
CA LEU A 62 -30.52 21.99 3.43
C LEU A 62 -30.95 21.43 4.77
N GLU A 63 -31.26 22.31 5.72
CA GLU A 63 -31.75 21.94 7.06
C GLU A 63 -33.20 21.47 6.96
N ILE A 64 -33.48 20.29 7.47
CA ILE A 64 -34.77 19.59 7.31
C ILE A 64 -35.91 20.38 7.93
N GLU A 65 -35.70 20.98 9.10
CA GLU A 65 -36.71 21.79 9.80
C GLU A 65 -37.17 23.00 8.98
N LYS A 66 -36.37 23.47 8.02
CA LYS A 66 -36.70 24.59 7.13
C LYS A 66 -37.41 24.15 5.84
N ILE A 67 -37.46 22.85 5.56
CA ILE A 67 -38.10 22.32 4.36
C ILE A 67 -39.63 22.36 4.53
N LYS A 68 -40.27 23.13 3.65
CA LYS A 68 -41.74 23.29 3.60
C LYS A 68 -42.39 22.25 2.70
N LYS A 69 -41.71 21.83 1.63
CA LYS A 69 -42.22 20.86 0.65
C LYS A 69 -41.07 20.16 -0.08
N VAL A 70 -41.24 18.88 -0.38
CA VAL A 70 -40.37 18.13 -1.29
C VAL A 70 -41.19 17.39 -2.34
N GLU A 71 -40.71 17.39 -3.58
CA GLU A 71 -41.30 16.69 -4.71
C GLU A 71 -40.21 15.89 -5.43
N LYS A 72 -40.46 14.59 -5.66
CA LYS A 72 -39.57 13.71 -6.44
C LYS A 72 -39.91 13.84 -7.93
N ASN A 73 -38.93 14.14 -8.75
CA ASN A 73 -39.07 14.21 -10.21
C ASN A 73 -39.06 12.80 -10.82
N LYS A 74 -39.84 12.57 -11.89
CA LYS A 74 -39.80 11.29 -12.62
C LYS A 74 -38.42 11.10 -13.26
N THR A 75 -37.81 9.95 -12.98
CA THR A 75 -36.41 9.62 -13.29
C THR A 75 -36.13 9.60 -14.79
N THR A 76 -35.14 10.38 -15.25
CA THR A 76 -34.48 10.17 -16.54
C THR A 76 -33.50 8.99 -16.41
N GLN A 77 -33.62 8.02 -17.32
CA GLN A 77 -32.84 6.78 -17.32
C GLN A 77 -31.32 7.04 -17.27
N LYS A 78 -30.61 6.20 -16.52
CA LYS A 78 -29.14 6.13 -16.53
C LYS A 78 -28.68 5.75 -17.95
N ILE A 79 -28.04 6.69 -18.65
CA ILE A 79 -27.23 6.38 -19.82
C ILE A 79 -26.02 5.61 -19.29
N VAL A 80 -25.99 4.30 -19.52
CA VAL A 80 -24.80 3.49 -19.29
C VAL A 80 -23.95 3.63 -20.53
N GLU A 81 -22.81 4.32 -20.41
CA GLU A 81 -21.81 4.35 -21.48
C GLU A 81 -21.38 2.92 -21.79
N LYS A 82 -21.48 2.56 -23.07
CA LYS A 82 -21.08 1.26 -23.59
C LYS A 82 -19.56 1.28 -23.68
N ASN A 83 -18.87 0.60 -22.77
CA ASN A 83 -17.43 0.36 -22.93
C ASN A 83 -17.24 -0.52 -24.18
N GLU A 84 -16.50 -0.02 -25.16
CA GLU A 84 -16.10 -0.79 -26.33
C GLU A 84 -15.17 -1.93 -25.90
N LYS A 85 -15.45 -3.15 -26.36
CA LYS A 85 -14.55 -4.29 -26.14
C LYS A 85 -13.24 -4.02 -26.88
N ILE A 86 -12.13 -4.04 -26.15
CA ILE A 86 -10.81 -3.87 -26.74
C ILE A 86 -10.32 -5.23 -27.21
N GLU A 87 -9.88 -5.31 -28.47
CA GLU A 87 -9.17 -6.47 -29.00
C GLU A 87 -7.70 -6.39 -28.57
N HIS A 88 -7.16 -7.49 -28.05
CA HIS A 88 -5.74 -7.60 -27.72
C HIS A 88 -4.88 -7.41 -28.97
N SER A 89 -3.90 -6.49 -28.90
CA SER A 89 -2.96 -6.26 -29.98
C SER A 89 -2.01 -7.44 -30.12
N GLN A 90 -1.96 -8.06 -31.31
CA GLN A 90 -1.01 -9.14 -31.59
C GLN A 90 0.43 -8.68 -31.40
N GLY A 91 1.21 -9.45 -30.64
CA GLY A 91 2.65 -9.24 -30.45
C GLY A 91 3.05 -8.40 -29.23
N LEU A 92 2.11 -7.78 -28.51
CA LEU A 92 2.43 -7.08 -27.27
C LEU A 92 2.54 -8.02 -26.06
N PRO A 93 3.48 -7.76 -25.13
CA PRO A 93 3.61 -8.48 -23.86
C PRO A 93 2.30 -8.52 -23.08
N LYS A 94 2.07 -9.60 -22.33
CA LYS A 94 0.92 -9.70 -21.42
C LYS A 94 1.32 -9.27 -20.01
N ILE A 95 0.48 -8.47 -19.37
CA ILE A 95 0.66 -8.08 -17.96
C ILE A 95 -0.62 -8.40 -17.19
N LEU A 96 -0.46 -9.00 -16.02
CA LEU A 96 -1.54 -9.15 -15.06
C LEU A 96 -1.55 -7.95 -14.11
N LEU A 97 -2.67 -7.23 -14.02
CA LEU A 97 -2.90 -6.20 -13.02
C LEU A 97 -3.82 -6.72 -11.92
N LEU A 98 -3.29 -6.84 -10.70
CA LEU A 98 -4.03 -7.19 -9.50
C LEU A 98 -4.35 -5.92 -8.71
N SER A 99 -5.62 -5.60 -8.56
CA SER A 99 -6.07 -4.51 -7.68
C SER A 99 -6.26 -5.04 -6.25
N THR A 100 -5.60 -4.39 -5.30
CA THR A 100 -5.73 -4.63 -3.85
C THR A 100 -6.47 -3.50 -3.15
N GLY A 101 -7.00 -2.55 -3.92
CA GLY A 101 -7.43 -1.24 -3.47
C GLY A 101 -6.50 -0.14 -3.96
N GLY A 102 -6.54 1.01 -3.31
CA GLY A 102 -5.85 2.21 -3.76
C GLY A 102 -6.53 2.89 -4.96
N THR A 103 -6.39 4.21 -5.04
CA THR A 103 -7.12 5.02 -6.02
C THR A 103 -6.53 4.92 -7.42
N ILE A 104 -5.34 4.35 -7.63
CA ILE A 104 -4.63 4.40 -8.93
C ILE A 104 -5.48 3.88 -10.10
N ALA A 105 -6.32 2.89 -9.84
CA ALA A 105 -7.28 2.34 -10.78
C ALA A 105 -8.70 2.66 -10.27
N SER A 106 -9.12 3.93 -10.33
CA SER A 106 -10.46 4.39 -9.95
C SER A 106 -10.99 5.49 -10.87
N LYS A 107 -12.32 5.55 -11.05
CA LYS A 107 -13.06 6.52 -11.86
C LYS A 107 -14.00 7.39 -10.99
N ILE A 108 -14.22 8.66 -11.37
CA ILE A 108 -15.33 9.44 -10.81
C ILE A 108 -16.57 9.27 -11.69
N ASP A 109 -17.72 9.04 -11.06
CA ASP A 109 -18.99 9.46 -11.62
C ASP A 109 -19.21 10.96 -11.33
N TYR A 110 -19.01 11.84 -12.30
CA TYR A 110 -19.20 13.30 -12.13
C TYR A 110 -20.62 13.71 -11.76
N ARG A 111 -21.62 12.87 -12.05
CA ARG A 111 -23.01 13.15 -11.67
C ARG A 111 -23.20 12.93 -10.17
N THR A 112 -22.58 11.91 -9.60
CA THR A 112 -22.70 11.57 -8.17
C THR A 112 -21.51 12.00 -7.31
N GLY A 113 -20.39 12.43 -7.92
CA GLY A 113 -19.13 12.70 -7.24
C GLY A 113 -18.47 11.45 -6.62
N ALA A 114 -19.02 10.25 -6.85
CA ALA A 114 -18.50 9.04 -6.25
C ALA A 114 -17.26 8.52 -7.00
N VAL A 115 -16.29 8.03 -6.25
CA VAL A 115 -15.09 7.37 -6.77
C VAL A 115 -15.30 5.85 -6.68
N THR A 116 -15.19 5.15 -7.81
CA THR A 116 -15.33 3.69 -7.87
C THR A 116 -14.07 3.06 -8.45
N PRO A 117 -13.63 1.90 -7.96
CA PRO A 117 -12.51 1.17 -8.57
C PRO A 117 -12.78 0.85 -10.04
N VAL A 118 -11.71 0.81 -10.84
CA VAL A 118 -11.67 0.26 -12.19
C VAL A 118 -11.70 -1.27 -12.05
N LEU A 119 -12.69 -1.90 -12.69
CA LEU A 119 -12.98 -3.32 -12.52
C LEU A 119 -12.54 -4.17 -13.69
N THR A 120 -12.23 -3.57 -14.85
CA THR A 120 -11.90 -4.30 -16.07
C THR A 120 -10.74 -3.66 -16.84
N ALA A 121 -10.15 -4.44 -17.76
CA ALA A 121 -9.10 -3.96 -18.65
C ALA A 121 -9.58 -2.82 -19.57
N GLU A 122 -10.84 -2.87 -20.01
CA GLU A 122 -11.44 -1.83 -20.84
C GLU A 122 -11.56 -0.50 -20.09
N GLU A 123 -12.00 -0.54 -18.83
CA GLU A 123 -12.06 0.66 -17.99
C GLU A 123 -10.68 1.26 -17.74
N LEU A 124 -9.65 0.42 -17.56
CA LEU A 124 -8.27 0.87 -17.39
C LEU A 124 -7.73 1.55 -18.64
N ASN A 125 -7.89 0.91 -19.82
CA ASN A 125 -7.45 1.46 -21.09
C ASN A 125 -8.23 2.72 -21.49
N SER A 126 -9.51 2.84 -21.12
CA SER A 126 -10.25 4.08 -21.33
C SER A 126 -9.68 5.25 -20.50
N SER A 127 -9.11 4.95 -19.34
CA SER A 127 -8.53 5.94 -18.43
C SER A 127 -7.07 6.26 -18.78
N VAL A 128 -6.31 5.28 -19.28
CA VAL A 128 -4.90 5.40 -19.66
C VAL A 128 -4.65 4.71 -21.01
N PRO A 129 -5.08 5.31 -22.15
CA PRO A 129 -4.99 4.68 -23.48
C PRO A 129 -3.57 4.35 -23.94
N GLU A 130 -2.56 5.00 -23.37
CA GLU A 130 -1.14 4.76 -23.66
C GLU A 130 -0.71 3.33 -23.35
N LEU A 131 -1.35 2.68 -22.37
CA LEU A 131 -1.03 1.30 -21.97
C LEU A 131 -1.27 0.31 -23.11
N ALA A 132 -2.31 0.52 -23.92
CA ALA A 132 -2.64 -0.35 -25.05
C ALA A 132 -1.56 -0.37 -26.15
N LYS A 133 -0.62 0.58 -26.13
CA LYS A 133 0.55 0.61 -27.03
C LYS A 133 1.76 -0.13 -26.47
N ILE A 134 1.74 -0.48 -25.18
CA ILE A 134 2.89 -1.04 -24.45
C ILE A 134 2.64 -2.51 -24.12
N ALA A 135 1.44 -2.86 -23.63
CA ALA A 135 1.11 -4.21 -23.20
C ALA A 135 -0.38 -4.54 -23.33
N ASN A 136 -0.66 -5.84 -23.41
CA ASN A 136 -1.98 -6.42 -23.22
C ASN A 136 -2.21 -6.63 -21.71
N ILE A 137 -3.09 -5.84 -21.09
CA ILE A 137 -3.31 -5.87 -19.63
C ILE A 137 -4.59 -6.66 -19.29
N ASP A 138 -4.45 -7.71 -18.49
CA ASP A 138 -5.56 -8.40 -17.85
C ASP A 138 -5.74 -7.86 -16.44
N ALA A 139 -6.90 -7.29 -16.11
CA ALA A 139 -7.19 -6.72 -14.80
C ALA A 139 -8.05 -7.65 -13.94
N GLN A 140 -7.65 -7.86 -12.69
CA GLN A 140 -8.42 -8.60 -11.68
C GLN A 140 -8.45 -7.84 -10.36
N VAL A 141 -9.61 -7.79 -9.71
CA VAL A 141 -9.72 -7.29 -8.34
C VAL A 141 -9.51 -8.45 -7.37
N LEU A 142 -8.46 -8.37 -6.55
CA LEU A 142 -8.20 -9.35 -5.50
C LEU A 142 -9.02 -9.02 -4.24
N PHE A 143 -8.97 -7.76 -3.84
CA PHE A 143 -9.81 -7.13 -2.81
C PHE A 143 -9.73 -5.61 -2.98
N SER A 144 -10.52 -4.85 -2.22
CA SER A 144 -10.51 -3.38 -2.25
C SER A 144 -10.46 -2.87 -0.82
N GLU A 145 -9.24 -2.56 -0.35
CA GLU A 145 -9.00 -2.08 1.00
C GLU A 145 -8.07 -0.85 0.96
N TYR A 146 -8.23 0.04 1.94
CA TYR A 146 -7.34 1.18 2.13
C TYR A 146 -5.99 0.72 2.70
N SER A 147 -4.88 1.32 2.28
CA SER A 147 -3.54 0.84 2.68
C SER A 147 -3.32 0.82 4.19
N GLU A 148 -3.87 1.79 4.91
CA GLU A 148 -3.83 1.89 6.36
C GLU A 148 -4.55 0.73 7.08
N ASN A 149 -5.45 0.02 6.39
CA ASN A 149 -6.18 -1.14 6.88
C ASN A 149 -5.60 -2.47 6.34
N ILE A 150 -4.55 -2.43 5.52
CA ILE A 150 -3.90 -3.65 5.02
C ILE A 150 -3.19 -4.35 6.17
N MET A 151 -3.58 -5.61 6.37
CA MET A 151 -3.11 -6.49 7.44
C MET A 151 -2.34 -7.72 6.89
N PRO A 152 -1.56 -8.45 7.70
CA PRO A 152 -0.74 -9.59 7.25
C PRO A 152 -1.49 -10.68 6.46
N GLU A 153 -2.77 -10.92 6.76
CA GLU A 153 -3.65 -11.83 6.01
C GLU A 153 -3.84 -11.40 4.54
N HIS A 154 -3.84 -10.10 4.27
CA HIS A 154 -3.89 -9.55 2.92
C HIS A 154 -2.58 -9.84 2.19
N TRP A 155 -1.43 -9.71 2.86
CA TRP A 155 -0.14 -10.06 2.27
C TRP A 155 -0.07 -11.53 1.88
N LEU A 156 -0.59 -12.43 2.73
CA LEU A 156 -0.74 -13.85 2.40
C LEU A 156 -1.65 -14.06 1.19
N GLY A 157 -2.78 -13.35 1.12
CA GLY A 157 -3.71 -13.39 -0.01
C GLY A 157 -3.05 -12.98 -1.33
N ILE A 158 -2.31 -11.86 -1.32
CA ILE A 158 -1.56 -11.37 -2.48
C ILE A 158 -0.49 -12.40 -2.89
N ALA A 159 0.33 -12.88 -1.95
CA ALA A 159 1.39 -13.83 -2.24
C ALA A 159 0.85 -15.14 -2.82
N LYS A 160 -0.23 -15.69 -2.24
CA LYS A 160 -0.90 -16.90 -2.77
C LYS A 160 -1.41 -16.66 -4.18
N LYS A 161 -2.06 -15.52 -4.43
CA LYS A 161 -2.60 -15.19 -5.74
C LYS A 161 -1.49 -15.08 -6.79
N VAL A 162 -0.42 -14.37 -6.48
CA VAL A 162 0.75 -14.23 -7.38
C VAL A 162 1.38 -15.58 -7.66
N ASN A 163 1.50 -16.45 -6.66
CA ASN A 163 2.08 -17.79 -6.79
C ASN A 163 1.31 -18.67 -7.80
N GLU A 164 0.00 -18.48 -7.98
CA GLU A 164 -0.80 -19.20 -9.00
C GLU A 164 -0.27 -18.97 -10.43
N PHE A 165 0.41 -17.85 -10.67
CA PHE A 165 0.89 -17.43 -11.98
C PHE A 165 2.36 -17.78 -12.25
N GLU A 166 3.03 -18.56 -11.39
CA GLU A 166 4.43 -18.96 -11.55
C GLU A 166 4.77 -19.46 -12.97
N LYS A 167 3.87 -20.25 -13.56
CA LYS A 167 4.03 -20.90 -14.87
C LYS A 167 3.22 -20.23 -15.99
N SER A 168 2.73 -19.02 -15.74
CA SER A 168 1.96 -18.25 -16.73
C SER A 168 2.88 -17.67 -17.82
N ASP A 169 2.26 -17.18 -18.89
CA ASP A 169 2.93 -16.46 -19.98
C ASP A 169 2.95 -14.93 -19.78
N TYR A 170 2.60 -14.45 -18.58
CA TYR A 170 2.69 -13.03 -18.25
C TYR A 170 4.15 -12.58 -18.21
N SER A 171 4.43 -11.45 -18.86
CA SER A 171 5.75 -10.80 -18.81
C SER A 171 6.00 -10.08 -17.49
N GLY A 172 4.96 -9.84 -16.70
CA GLY A 172 5.04 -9.29 -15.35
C GLY A 172 3.68 -9.17 -14.69
N ILE A 173 3.71 -8.93 -13.37
CA ILE A 173 2.53 -8.72 -12.55
C ILE A 173 2.62 -7.33 -11.90
N ILE A 174 1.60 -6.51 -12.11
CA ILE A 174 1.43 -5.21 -11.46
C ILE A 174 0.41 -5.37 -10.33
N ILE A 175 0.76 -4.91 -9.14
CA ILE A 175 -0.13 -4.87 -7.97
C ILE A 175 -0.47 -3.40 -7.71
N ALA A 176 -1.69 -3.00 -8.05
CA ALA A 176 -2.22 -1.69 -7.69
C ALA A 176 -2.55 -1.68 -6.19
N HIS A 177 -1.85 -0.82 -5.45
CA HIS A 177 -1.86 -0.81 -3.98
C HIS A 177 -1.94 0.63 -3.44
N GLY A 178 -2.55 0.81 -2.27
CA GLY A 178 -2.53 2.08 -1.54
C GLY A 178 -1.13 2.43 -1.04
N THR A 179 -0.82 3.72 -0.85
CA THR A 179 0.58 4.14 -0.68
C THR A 179 1.13 4.00 0.74
N ASP A 180 0.29 3.98 1.79
CA ASP A 180 0.78 4.10 3.17
C ASP A 180 1.59 2.90 3.63
N THR A 181 1.16 1.69 3.28
CA THR A 181 1.77 0.43 3.71
C THR A 181 2.41 -0.36 2.56
N MET A 182 2.47 0.21 1.35
CA MET A 182 2.98 -0.46 0.15
C MET A 182 4.38 -1.07 0.33
N HIS A 183 5.26 -0.38 1.07
CA HIS A 183 6.63 -0.82 1.33
C HIS A 183 6.70 -2.00 2.34
N TYR A 184 5.70 -2.17 3.21
CA TYR A 184 5.57 -3.38 4.02
C TYR A 184 5.12 -4.56 3.16
N THR A 185 4.10 -4.36 2.31
CA THR A 185 3.60 -5.39 1.40
C THR A 185 4.70 -5.84 0.44
N SER A 186 5.43 -4.92 -0.19
CA SER A 186 6.53 -5.27 -1.08
C SER A 186 7.58 -6.10 -0.36
N SER A 187 7.93 -5.74 0.88
CA SER A 187 8.88 -6.50 1.70
C SER A 187 8.42 -7.93 1.94
N PHE A 188 7.15 -8.15 2.31
CA PHE A 188 6.63 -9.50 2.55
C PHE A 188 6.68 -10.34 1.28
N LEU A 189 6.21 -9.80 0.16
CA LEU A 189 6.22 -10.49 -1.13
C LEU A 189 7.64 -10.85 -1.56
N SER A 190 8.61 -9.98 -1.27
CA SER A 190 10.02 -10.20 -1.59
C SER A 190 10.59 -11.45 -0.91
N PHE A 191 10.18 -11.72 0.35
CA PHE A 191 10.59 -12.90 1.09
C PHE A 191 9.74 -14.14 0.77
N ALA A 192 8.42 -13.97 0.74
CA ALA A 192 7.47 -15.07 0.54
C ALA A 192 7.60 -15.71 -0.85
N LEU A 193 7.95 -14.91 -1.85
CA LEU A 193 8.10 -15.29 -3.25
C LEU A 193 9.55 -15.25 -3.71
N ALA A 194 10.50 -15.46 -2.78
CA ALA A 194 11.91 -15.42 -3.12
C ALA A 194 12.26 -16.41 -4.25
N GLY A 195 12.86 -15.91 -5.33
CA GLY A 195 13.19 -16.67 -6.53
C GLY A 195 12.09 -16.72 -7.60
N PHE A 196 10.96 -16.03 -7.43
CA PHE A 196 9.85 -16.05 -8.39
C PHE A 196 10.30 -15.61 -9.79
N PRO A 197 9.89 -16.32 -10.86
CA PRO A 197 10.48 -16.14 -12.18
C PRO A 197 9.97 -14.90 -12.94
N ILE A 198 8.80 -14.37 -12.57
CA ILE A 198 8.12 -13.28 -13.26
C ILE A 198 8.30 -11.97 -12.47
N PRO A 199 8.59 -10.82 -13.11
CA PRO A 199 8.65 -9.51 -12.45
C PRO A 199 7.38 -9.17 -11.67
N ILE A 200 7.52 -8.65 -10.45
CA ILE A 200 6.41 -8.14 -9.63
C ILE A 200 6.66 -6.66 -9.34
N VAL A 201 5.68 -5.81 -9.68
CA VAL A 201 5.73 -4.36 -9.42
C VAL A 201 4.53 -3.94 -8.60
N LEU A 202 4.75 -3.29 -7.46
CA LEU A 202 3.72 -2.55 -6.75
C LEU A 202 3.71 -1.10 -7.25
N VAL A 203 2.51 -0.57 -7.45
CA VAL A 203 2.29 0.79 -7.97
C VAL A 203 1.09 1.42 -7.29
N GLY A 204 1.14 2.73 -7.07
CA GLY A 204 0.04 3.51 -6.49
C GLY A 204 0.02 4.95 -7.00
N SER A 205 -0.75 5.81 -6.34
CA SER A 205 -0.77 7.25 -6.63
C SER A 205 -0.89 8.05 -5.33
N GLN A 206 -0.19 9.18 -5.25
CA GLN A 206 -0.23 10.13 -4.13
C GLN A 206 -1.34 11.16 -4.30
N ARG A 207 -1.75 11.39 -5.55
CA ARG A 207 -2.93 12.15 -5.91
C ARG A 207 -4.01 11.17 -6.34
N SER A 208 -5.23 11.47 -5.93
CA SER A 208 -6.40 10.67 -6.28
C SER A 208 -6.55 10.63 -7.81
N SER A 209 -6.82 9.44 -8.37
CA SER A 209 -6.82 9.19 -9.83
C SER A 209 -7.79 10.06 -10.60
N ASP A 210 -8.81 10.54 -9.91
CA ASP A 210 -9.84 11.41 -10.41
C ASP A 210 -9.38 12.81 -10.81
N ARG A 211 -8.22 13.23 -10.31
CA ARG A 211 -7.71 14.57 -10.55
C ARG A 211 -6.90 14.60 -11.84
N ALA A 212 -7.05 15.67 -12.62
CA ALA A 212 -6.21 15.90 -13.80
C ALA A 212 -4.71 15.95 -13.48
N SER A 213 -4.34 16.33 -12.25
CA SER A 213 -2.97 16.32 -11.74
C SER A 213 -2.57 15.00 -11.08
N SER A 214 -3.29 13.92 -11.34
CA SER A 214 -2.97 12.61 -10.79
C SER A 214 -1.63 12.09 -11.31
N ASP A 215 -0.85 11.48 -10.42
CA ASP A 215 0.35 10.72 -10.75
C ASP A 215 0.05 9.27 -11.16
N ALA A 216 -1.22 8.84 -11.10
CA ALA A 216 -1.64 7.47 -11.36
C ALA A 216 -1.26 6.95 -12.75
N ALA A 217 -1.57 7.72 -13.79
CA ALA A 217 -1.33 7.32 -15.17
C ALA A 217 0.16 7.12 -15.45
N LEU A 218 0.99 8.10 -15.06
CA LEU A 218 2.44 8.05 -15.29
C LEU A 218 3.12 6.95 -14.46
N ASN A 219 2.71 6.74 -13.21
CA ASN A 219 3.21 5.61 -12.41
C ASN A 219 2.89 4.27 -13.07
N LEU A 220 1.67 4.09 -13.57
CA LEU A 220 1.23 2.85 -14.19
C LEU A 220 1.91 2.61 -15.56
N ILE A 221 2.04 3.66 -16.37
CA ILE A 221 2.81 3.61 -17.63
C ILE A 221 4.28 3.26 -17.33
N GLY A 222 4.87 3.91 -16.32
CA GLY A 222 6.25 3.64 -15.88
C GLY A 222 6.43 2.19 -15.42
N ALA A 223 5.53 1.66 -14.61
CA ALA A 223 5.53 0.26 -14.16
C ALA A 223 5.43 -0.72 -15.34
N THR A 224 4.55 -0.43 -16.29
CA THR A 224 4.35 -1.25 -17.50
C THR A 224 5.62 -1.26 -18.35
N LYS A 225 6.18 -0.09 -18.68
CA LYS A 225 7.45 0.03 -19.42
C LYS A 225 8.60 -0.68 -18.71
N PHE A 226 8.72 -0.50 -17.40
CA PHE A 226 9.76 -1.13 -16.61
C PHE A 226 9.74 -2.65 -16.77
N ILE A 227 8.56 -3.27 -16.65
CA ILE A 227 8.39 -4.71 -16.86
C ILE A 227 8.76 -5.11 -18.28
N THR A 228 8.16 -4.45 -19.29
CA THR A 228 8.27 -4.90 -20.69
C THR A 228 9.62 -4.65 -21.33
N GLU A 229 10.32 -3.59 -20.92
CA GLU A 229 11.58 -3.17 -21.53
C GLU A 229 12.81 -3.61 -20.73
N SER A 230 12.67 -3.91 -19.42
CA SER A 230 13.81 -4.35 -18.57
C SER A 230 13.75 -5.80 -18.11
N ASN A 231 12.56 -6.43 -18.14
CA ASN A 231 12.31 -7.78 -17.58
C ASN A 231 12.98 -8.02 -16.20
N PRO A 232 12.69 -7.17 -15.20
CA PRO A 232 13.42 -7.16 -13.93
C PRO A 232 12.92 -8.27 -13.01
N LYS A 233 13.72 -9.31 -12.78
CA LYS A 233 13.38 -10.35 -11.79
C LYS A 233 13.42 -9.77 -10.39
N GLY A 234 12.34 -9.93 -9.63
CA GLY A 234 12.24 -9.43 -8.26
C GLY A 234 10.91 -8.73 -7.98
N VAL A 235 10.83 -8.15 -6.78
CA VAL A 235 9.70 -7.34 -6.35
C VAL A 235 10.14 -5.88 -6.25
N TYR A 236 9.43 -4.98 -6.93
CA TYR A 236 9.77 -3.57 -7.03
C TYR A 236 8.60 -2.68 -6.62
N ILE A 237 8.89 -1.46 -6.18
CA ILE A 237 7.91 -0.37 -6.12
C ILE A 237 8.26 0.61 -7.24
N VAL A 238 7.28 0.98 -8.05
CA VAL A 238 7.45 1.94 -9.14
C VAL A 238 6.56 3.15 -8.88
N MET A 239 7.18 4.30 -8.65
CA MET A 239 6.52 5.56 -8.30
C MET A 239 7.31 6.73 -8.90
N HIS A 240 6.75 7.94 -8.92
CA HIS A 240 7.51 9.14 -9.27
C HIS A 240 8.80 9.25 -8.46
N GLN A 241 9.88 9.70 -9.10
CA GLN A 241 11.15 9.95 -8.42
C GLN A 241 11.09 11.26 -7.60
N ASP A 242 10.42 12.28 -8.12
CA ASP A 242 10.31 13.59 -7.49
C ASP A 242 8.92 14.23 -7.76
N GLU A 243 8.83 15.55 -7.81
CA GLU A 243 7.58 16.28 -8.02
C GLU A 243 7.23 16.46 -9.52
N ASN A 244 8.18 16.23 -10.44
CA ASN A 244 8.01 16.39 -11.88
C ASN A 244 7.40 15.15 -12.54
N ASP A 245 6.75 15.36 -13.69
CA ASP A 245 6.10 14.31 -14.49
C ASP A 245 7.07 13.60 -15.46
N ASN A 246 8.38 13.88 -15.35
CA ASN A 246 9.38 13.41 -16.31
C ASN A 246 10.13 12.17 -15.83
N THR A 247 10.08 11.87 -14.53
CA THR A 247 10.94 10.85 -13.92
C THR A 247 10.18 9.90 -13.00
N ILE A 248 10.33 8.60 -13.28
CA ILE A 248 9.79 7.50 -12.48
C ILE A 248 10.95 6.69 -11.91
N ALA A 249 10.90 6.37 -10.62
CA ALA A 249 11.88 5.53 -9.96
C ALA A 249 11.34 4.12 -9.74
N CYS A 250 12.21 3.14 -9.97
CA CYS A 250 11.95 1.74 -9.71
C CYS A 250 12.84 1.30 -8.55
N HIS A 251 12.24 1.12 -7.38
CA HIS A 251 12.94 0.78 -6.14
C HIS A 251 12.89 -0.72 -5.87
N LEU A 252 13.95 -1.28 -5.28
CA LEU A 252 13.89 -2.66 -4.76
C LEU A 252 12.86 -2.70 -3.62
N GLY A 253 11.96 -3.69 -3.64
CA GLY A 253 10.84 -3.80 -2.70
C GLY A 253 11.23 -3.89 -1.21
N THR A 254 12.50 -4.21 -0.91
CA THR A 254 13.07 -4.31 0.45
C THR A 254 13.99 -3.14 0.80
N ARG A 255 14.22 -2.18 -0.10
CA ARG A 255 15.11 -1.02 0.10
C ARG A 255 14.38 0.30 -0.12
N VAL A 256 13.06 0.33 0.06
CA VAL A 256 12.23 1.49 -0.22
C VAL A 256 11.35 1.83 0.98
N ARG A 257 11.14 3.12 1.21
CA ARG A 257 10.29 3.63 2.29
C ARG A 257 9.49 4.84 1.83
N LYS A 258 8.25 4.97 2.30
CA LYS A 258 7.46 6.19 2.11
C LYS A 258 7.95 7.25 3.12
N ASN A 259 8.77 8.19 2.65
CA ASN A 259 9.39 9.22 3.48
C ASN A 259 8.67 10.57 3.44
N HIS A 260 7.65 10.72 2.59
CA HIS A 260 6.80 11.91 2.59
C HIS A 260 5.32 11.53 2.65
N THR A 261 4.53 12.35 3.32
CA THR A 261 3.09 12.13 3.52
C THR A 261 2.23 12.47 2.29
N SER A 262 2.79 13.06 1.22
CA SER A 262 1.96 13.66 0.16
C SER A 262 2.66 14.05 -1.15
N LYS A 263 4.00 14.16 -1.20
CA LYS A 263 4.72 14.40 -2.46
C LYS A 263 4.58 13.21 -3.40
N ARG A 264 4.62 13.42 -4.71
CA ARG A 264 4.60 12.34 -5.72
C ARG A 264 5.81 11.41 -5.53
N GLY A 265 7.02 11.99 -5.47
CA GLY A 265 8.25 11.34 -5.02
C GLY A 265 8.33 11.08 -3.52
N ALA A 266 7.27 10.52 -2.93
CA ALA A 266 7.24 10.16 -1.51
C ALA A 266 8.05 8.89 -1.19
N PHE A 267 8.17 7.98 -2.16
CA PHE A 267 8.94 6.74 -1.98
C PHE A 267 10.40 7.00 -2.31
N GLN A 268 11.28 6.60 -1.39
CA GLN A 268 12.72 6.81 -1.54
C GLN A 268 13.45 5.50 -1.31
N THR A 269 14.48 5.25 -2.13
CA THR A 269 15.42 4.17 -1.85
C THR A 269 16.27 4.56 -0.65
N ILE A 270 16.46 3.62 0.26
CA ILE A 270 17.27 3.80 1.46
C ILE A 270 18.64 3.16 1.25
N GLY A 271 19.71 3.90 1.54
CA GLY A 271 21.10 3.44 1.48
C GLY A 271 21.71 3.31 0.10
N ASP A 272 21.01 3.71 -0.96
CA ASP A 272 21.53 3.77 -2.34
C ASP A 272 20.57 4.58 -3.24
N ASN A 273 20.86 4.62 -4.54
CA ASN A 273 20.00 5.14 -5.59
C ASN A 273 18.88 4.15 -5.96
N PRO A 274 17.75 4.61 -6.55
CA PRO A 274 16.77 3.72 -7.18
C PRO A 274 17.44 2.74 -8.13
N ALA A 275 16.94 1.49 -8.15
CA ALA A 275 17.54 0.42 -8.95
C ALA A 275 17.49 0.75 -10.44
N PHE A 276 16.41 1.41 -10.86
CA PHE A 276 16.25 1.98 -12.18
C PHE A 276 15.57 3.35 -12.09
N ILE A 277 15.85 4.21 -13.06
CA ILE A 277 15.16 5.47 -13.27
C ILE A 277 14.66 5.49 -14.72
N ILE A 278 13.38 5.78 -14.92
CA ILE A 278 12.80 6.01 -16.24
C ILE A 278 12.73 7.53 -16.42
N ALA A 279 13.48 8.05 -17.38
CA ALA A 279 13.50 9.47 -17.70
C ALA A 279 13.51 9.64 -19.22
N GLU A 280 12.71 10.57 -19.76
CA GLU A 280 12.68 10.87 -21.20
C GLU A 280 12.48 9.61 -22.10
N ASN A 281 11.65 8.66 -21.66
CA ASN A 281 11.44 7.35 -22.29
C ASN A 281 12.68 6.44 -22.38
N GLN A 282 13.72 6.69 -21.58
CA GLN A 282 14.87 5.81 -21.43
C GLN A 282 14.89 5.20 -20.03
N ILE A 283 15.32 3.95 -19.94
CA ILE A 283 15.51 3.26 -18.66
C ILE A 283 17.00 3.27 -18.32
N LEU A 284 17.34 4.03 -17.28
CA LEU A 284 18.67 4.08 -16.69
C LEU A 284 18.76 3.01 -15.60
N LYS A 285 19.69 2.06 -15.75
CA LYS A 285 19.91 0.96 -14.81
C LYS A 285 21.06 1.30 -13.86
N ASN A 286 20.76 1.43 -12.57
CA ASN A 286 21.76 1.64 -11.51
C ASN A 286 22.12 0.33 -10.77
N PHE A 287 21.21 -0.66 -10.79
CA PHE A 287 21.39 -1.93 -10.07
C PHE A 287 21.91 -3.03 -11.00
N SER A 288 23.09 -3.57 -10.71
CA SER A 288 23.76 -4.59 -11.53
C SER A 288 23.76 -6.00 -10.94
N LYS A 289 23.34 -6.16 -9.68
CA LYS A 289 23.31 -7.45 -8.97
C LYS A 289 21.98 -8.17 -9.21
N ASP A 290 21.93 -9.47 -8.91
CA ASP A 290 20.66 -10.20 -8.87
C ASP A 290 19.81 -9.74 -7.69
N TYR A 291 18.49 -9.60 -7.90
CA TYR A 291 17.56 -9.20 -6.84
C TYR A 291 17.48 -10.26 -5.73
N PHE A 292 17.20 -11.51 -6.11
CA PHE A 292 17.16 -12.64 -5.20
C PHE A 292 18.58 -13.18 -5.00
N LYS A 293 18.95 -13.45 -3.75
CA LYS A 293 20.25 -14.02 -3.37
C LYS A 293 20.20 -15.53 -3.12
N ILE A 294 19.01 -16.12 -3.31
CA ILE A 294 18.77 -17.54 -3.18
C ILE A 294 18.61 -18.18 -4.58
N ASN A 295 18.89 -19.47 -4.66
CA ASN A 295 18.79 -20.23 -5.90
C ASN A 295 17.44 -20.94 -6.00
N GLY A 296 16.80 -20.78 -7.16
CA GLY A 296 15.52 -21.43 -7.46
C GLY A 296 14.33 -20.77 -6.75
N TYR A 297 13.14 -21.13 -7.19
CA TYR A 297 11.89 -20.68 -6.60
C TYR A 297 11.35 -21.73 -5.63
N GLN A 298 11.27 -21.39 -4.35
CA GLN A 298 10.66 -22.22 -3.31
C GLN A 298 9.79 -21.33 -2.40
N PRO A 299 8.51 -21.13 -2.74
CA PRO A 299 7.66 -20.17 -2.03
C PRO A 299 7.46 -20.58 -0.57
N LYS A 300 7.59 -19.60 0.33
CA LYS A 300 7.37 -19.73 1.78
C LYS A 300 6.31 -18.72 2.20
N ILE A 301 5.04 -19.08 2.00
CA ILE A 301 3.89 -18.17 2.15
C ILE A 301 3.19 -18.42 3.50
N ASN A 302 3.97 -18.27 4.58
CA ASN A 302 3.47 -18.27 5.95
C ASN A 302 4.08 -17.07 6.68
N LEU A 303 3.42 -16.66 7.77
CA LEU A 303 3.91 -15.65 8.69
C LEU A 303 3.37 -15.90 10.10
N ASP A 304 4.05 -15.36 11.10
CA ASP A 304 3.58 -15.27 12.47
C ASP A 304 3.64 -13.81 12.93
N THR A 305 2.50 -13.27 13.36
CA THR A 305 2.38 -11.87 13.79
C THR A 305 2.86 -11.62 15.22
N LYS A 306 3.34 -12.64 15.94
CA LYS A 306 3.96 -12.52 17.28
C LYS A 306 5.37 -11.92 17.21
N VAL A 307 5.51 -10.80 16.51
CA VAL A 307 6.71 -9.96 16.43
C VAL A 307 6.36 -8.50 16.69
N ALA A 308 7.12 -7.85 17.56
CA ALA A 308 6.91 -6.45 17.90
C ALA A 308 7.96 -5.55 17.25
N LEU A 309 7.56 -4.35 16.80
CA LEU A 309 8.46 -3.25 16.49
C LEU A 309 8.44 -2.25 17.65
N VAL A 310 9.56 -2.08 18.34
CA VAL A 310 9.71 -1.20 19.49
C VAL A 310 10.57 -0.01 19.12
N LYS A 311 9.92 1.14 18.90
CA LYS A 311 10.63 2.40 18.70
C LYS A 311 11.07 2.98 20.03
N TYR A 312 12.38 2.99 20.25
CA TYR A 312 12.94 3.59 21.45
C TYR A 312 12.81 5.12 21.41
N HIS A 313 12.66 5.75 22.57
CA HIS A 313 12.79 7.19 22.72
C HIS A 313 13.26 7.49 24.15
N PRO A 314 13.81 8.69 24.43
CA PRO A 314 14.11 9.10 25.80
C PRO A 314 12.87 8.98 26.69
N GLY A 315 13.02 8.29 27.83
CA GLY A 315 11.90 8.05 28.74
C GLY A 315 10.96 6.90 28.35
N TYR A 316 11.36 6.02 27.44
CA TYR A 316 10.59 4.79 27.15
C TYR A 316 10.36 3.99 28.45
N ASP A 317 9.10 3.67 28.75
CA ASP A 317 8.71 2.90 29.94
C ASP A 317 9.02 1.40 29.73
N PRO A 318 9.96 0.79 30.49
CA PRO A 318 10.29 -0.62 30.36
C PRO A 318 9.10 -1.56 30.61
N ASN A 319 8.06 -1.10 31.31
CA ASN A 319 6.85 -1.90 31.53
C ASN A 319 6.13 -2.23 30.22
N LEU A 320 6.18 -1.36 29.21
CA LEU A 320 5.60 -1.64 27.89
C LEU A 320 6.32 -2.83 27.22
N LEU A 321 7.65 -2.89 27.34
CA LEU A 321 8.41 -4.03 26.84
C LEU A 321 8.09 -5.30 27.64
N ASN A 322 7.94 -5.20 28.96
CA ASN A 322 7.53 -6.34 29.80
C ASN A 322 6.16 -6.90 29.41
N GLN A 323 5.20 -6.04 29.06
CA GLN A 323 3.89 -6.49 28.55
C GLN A 323 4.03 -7.27 27.24
N ILE A 324 4.85 -6.79 26.29
CA ILE A 324 5.14 -7.52 25.05
C ILE A 324 5.72 -8.91 25.35
N ILE A 325 6.68 -8.99 26.27
CA ILE A 325 7.30 -10.26 26.71
C ILE A 325 6.26 -11.21 27.34
N GLU A 326 5.32 -10.68 28.12
CA GLU A 326 4.28 -11.46 28.80
C GLU A 326 3.16 -11.91 27.86
N MET A 327 2.90 -11.17 26.79
CA MET A 327 1.96 -11.54 25.71
C MET A 327 2.46 -12.66 24.78
N GLY A 328 3.64 -13.21 25.05
CA GLY A 328 4.21 -14.35 24.33
C GLY A 328 4.69 -14.00 22.92
N PHE A 329 5.21 -12.78 22.72
CA PHE A 329 5.90 -12.43 21.48
C PHE A 329 7.17 -13.26 21.30
N LYS A 330 7.41 -13.71 20.07
CA LYS A 330 8.55 -14.56 19.70
C LYS A 330 9.77 -13.75 19.26
N GLY A 331 9.55 -12.55 18.74
CA GLY A 331 10.59 -11.63 18.33
C GLY A 331 10.28 -10.18 18.66
N ILE A 332 11.32 -9.40 18.92
CA ILE A 332 11.26 -7.96 19.17
C ILE A 332 12.33 -7.30 18.32
N ILE A 333 11.90 -6.41 17.42
CA ILE A 333 12.76 -5.57 16.60
C ILE A 333 12.79 -4.19 17.25
N PHE A 334 13.97 -3.75 17.67
CA PHE A 334 14.17 -2.42 18.23
C PHE A 334 14.54 -1.43 17.14
N GLU A 335 13.74 -0.37 16.99
CA GLU A 335 14.15 0.83 16.26
C GLU A 335 14.91 1.74 17.25
N GLY A 336 16.20 1.42 17.43
CA GLY A 336 17.11 2.08 18.38
C GLY A 336 17.69 3.39 17.86
N THR A 337 18.46 4.11 18.68
CA THR A 337 19.08 5.38 18.25
C THR A 337 20.44 5.16 17.59
N GLY A 338 20.79 6.02 16.62
CA GLY A 338 22.13 6.10 16.03
C GLY A 338 22.65 4.76 15.51
N LEU A 339 23.78 4.29 16.03
CA LEU A 339 24.41 3.02 15.64
C LEU A 339 23.74 1.76 16.25
N GLY A 340 22.55 1.89 16.85
CA GLY A 340 21.80 0.79 17.46
C GLY A 340 21.91 0.79 18.98
N HIS A 341 21.26 1.75 19.63
CA HIS A 341 21.26 1.86 21.09
C HIS A 341 19.85 2.00 21.66
N ILE A 342 19.71 1.58 22.91
CA ILE A 342 18.58 1.87 23.80
C ILE A 342 19.11 2.26 25.18
N GLY A 343 18.29 2.89 26.01
CA GLY A 343 18.69 3.33 27.34
C GLY A 343 18.89 2.16 28.31
N LYS A 344 19.79 2.34 29.28
CA LYS A 344 20.09 1.34 30.34
C LYS A 344 18.84 0.94 31.15
N THR A 345 17.83 1.81 31.22
CA THR A 345 16.53 1.50 31.85
C THR A 345 15.84 0.28 31.23
N MET A 346 16.15 -0.05 29.98
CA MET A 346 15.56 -1.19 29.27
C MET A 346 16.31 -2.50 29.50
N TYR A 347 17.55 -2.47 30.03
CA TYR A 347 18.46 -3.62 30.01
C TYR A 347 17.92 -4.82 30.78
N GLU A 348 17.31 -4.61 31.94
CA GLU A 348 16.67 -5.69 32.70
C GLU A 348 15.53 -6.35 31.93
N SER A 349 14.74 -5.57 31.18
CA SER A 349 13.65 -6.11 30.36
C SER A 349 14.18 -6.84 29.12
N VAL A 350 15.27 -6.35 28.51
CA VAL A 350 15.99 -7.06 27.42
C VAL A 350 16.55 -8.38 27.92
N LYS A 351 17.20 -8.38 29.08
CA LYS A 351 17.72 -9.60 29.71
C LYS A 351 16.61 -10.62 29.94
N LYS A 352 15.48 -10.21 30.54
CA LYS A 352 14.30 -11.05 30.74
C LYS A 352 13.76 -11.61 29.42
N ALA A 353 13.78 -10.84 28.34
CA ALA A 353 13.34 -11.29 27.02
C ALA A 353 14.29 -12.37 26.45
N ASN A 354 15.59 -12.16 26.55
CA ASN A 354 16.61 -13.11 26.10
C ASN A 354 16.55 -14.42 26.90
N GLU A 355 16.39 -14.36 28.22
CA GLU A 355 16.23 -15.53 29.09
C GLU A 355 14.97 -16.36 28.74
N LYS A 356 13.96 -15.74 28.14
CA LYS A 356 12.76 -16.42 27.61
C LYS A 356 12.92 -16.94 26.17
N GLY A 357 14.09 -16.78 25.56
CA GLY A 357 14.35 -17.22 24.19
C GLY A 357 13.68 -16.37 23.11
N ILE A 358 13.29 -15.14 23.43
CA ILE A 358 12.73 -14.19 22.45
C ILE A 358 13.86 -13.69 21.56
N PHE A 359 13.67 -13.69 20.23
CA PHE A 359 14.63 -13.10 19.31
C PHE A 359 14.67 -11.58 19.48
N LEU A 360 15.86 -11.00 19.65
CA LEU A 360 16.04 -9.57 19.84
C LEU A 360 16.86 -9.00 18.68
N GLY A 361 16.24 -8.25 17.79
CA GLY A 361 16.89 -7.60 16.65
C GLY A 361 17.06 -6.09 16.86
N MET A 362 18.16 -5.51 16.42
CA MET A 362 18.40 -4.06 16.46
C MET A 362 18.47 -3.45 15.05
N THR A 363 17.63 -2.46 14.81
CA THR A 363 17.69 -1.51 13.69
C THR A 363 17.87 -0.10 14.23
N SER A 364 17.80 0.92 13.36
CA SER A 364 17.98 2.32 13.74
C SER A 364 16.78 3.18 13.35
N GLN A 365 16.51 4.22 14.14
CA GLN A 365 15.60 5.32 13.83
C GLN A 365 16.15 6.22 12.73
N CYS A 366 17.47 6.21 12.52
CA CYS A 366 18.07 6.91 11.39
C CYS A 366 17.56 6.25 10.11
N ILE A 367 17.00 7.08 9.21
CA ILE A 367 16.42 6.61 7.95
C ILE A 367 17.45 5.81 7.16
N ASP A 368 18.70 6.27 7.14
CA ASP A 368 19.81 5.62 6.46
C ASP A 368 20.98 5.40 7.43
N GLY A 369 21.80 4.40 7.14
CA GLY A 369 22.93 3.96 7.94
C GLY A 369 22.90 2.47 8.28
N ARG A 370 24.01 2.01 8.86
CA ARG A 370 24.21 0.63 9.33
C ARG A 370 24.40 0.65 10.85
N VAL A 371 23.67 -0.19 11.58
CA VAL A 371 23.92 -0.37 13.01
C VAL A 371 25.32 -0.96 13.23
N ARG A 372 26.04 -0.44 14.22
CA ARG A 372 27.39 -0.87 14.58
C ARG A 372 27.55 -0.81 16.10
N MET A 373 26.94 -1.78 16.76
CA MET A 373 26.87 -1.86 18.22
C MET A 373 28.23 -2.11 18.89
N THR A 374 29.29 -2.44 18.14
CA THR A 374 30.63 -2.67 18.70
C THR A 374 31.43 -1.40 18.99
N VAL A 375 30.99 -0.24 18.50
CA VAL A 375 31.72 1.05 18.65
C VAL A 375 31.67 1.55 20.09
N TYR A 376 30.46 1.64 20.66
CA TYR A 376 30.24 2.18 22.01
C TYR A 376 30.04 1.07 23.04
N GLU A 377 30.38 1.36 24.30
CA GLU A 377 30.18 0.43 25.43
C GLU A 377 28.73 0.00 25.56
N SER A 378 27.78 0.95 25.49
CA SER A 378 26.35 0.66 25.54
C SER A 378 25.85 -0.28 24.44
N GLY A 379 26.49 -0.29 23.27
CA GLY A 379 26.17 -1.24 22.22
C GLY A 379 26.72 -2.64 22.51
N ARG A 380 27.94 -2.73 23.06
CA ARG A 380 28.55 -4.00 23.47
C ARG A 380 27.76 -4.66 24.62
N ASP A 381 27.32 -3.87 25.60
CA ASP A 381 26.43 -4.36 26.66
C ASP A 381 25.16 -4.99 26.09
N LEU A 382 24.56 -4.37 25.07
CA LEU A 382 23.35 -4.90 24.41
C LEU A 382 23.61 -6.18 23.61
N LEU A 383 24.78 -6.31 22.97
CA LEU A 383 25.20 -7.54 22.32
C LEU A 383 25.33 -8.68 23.34
N ASP A 384 25.94 -8.41 24.49
CA ASP A 384 26.09 -9.37 25.59
C ASP A 384 24.73 -9.75 26.21
N LEU A 385 23.77 -8.84 26.18
CA LEU A 385 22.37 -9.10 26.55
C LEU A 385 21.57 -9.89 25.51
N GLY A 386 22.18 -10.25 24.38
CA GLY A 386 21.58 -11.10 23.35
C GLY A 386 20.91 -10.36 22.19
N ILE A 387 21.04 -9.03 22.11
CA ILE A 387 20.55 -8.28 20.94
C ILE A 387 21.44 -8.56 19.73
N ILE A 388 20.81 -8.79 18.58
CA ILE A 388 21.45 -9.08 17.31
C ILE A 388 21.33 -7.85 16.39
N PRO A 389 22.44 -7.27 15.91
CA PRO A 389 22.39 -6.16 14.96
C PRO A 389 21.85 -6.65 13.60
N LEU A 390 20.85 -5.97 13.06
CA LEU A 390 20.27 -6.26 11.75
C LEU A 390 20.87 -5.38 10.65
N GLU A 391 22.15 -5.04 10.82
CA GLU A 391 22.97 -4.35 9.83
C GLU A 391 22.33 -3.03 9.34
N ASN A 392 22.01 -2.91 8.06
CA ASN A 392 21.34 -1.74 7.49
C ASN A 392 19.91 -2.05 7.01
N MET A 393 19.30 -3.10 7.55
CA MET A 393 17.91 -3.42 7.27
C MET A 393 16.99 -2.32 7.80
N ILE A 394 16.07 -1.87 6.95
CA ILE A 394 15.04 -0.89 7.33
C ILE A 394 14.17 -1.48 8.45
N PRO A 395 13.79 -0.73 9.51
CA PRO A 395 13.00 -1.24 10.63
C PRO A 395 11.71 -1.96 10.21
N GLU A 396 10.97 -1.37 9.28
CA GLU A 396 9.74 -1.91 8.71
C GLU A 396 9.99 -3.24 7.97
N VAL A 397 11.10 -3.34 7.23
CA VAL A 397 11.52 -4.56 6.52
C VAL A 397 11.95 -5.64 7.52
N ALA A 398 12.65 -5.28 8.59
CA ALA A 398 13.08 -6.19 9.65
C ALA A 398 11.89 -6.79 10.40
N LEU A 399 10.86 -5.98 10.69
CA LEU A 399 9.60 -6.46 11.26
C LEU A 399 8.95 -7.51 10.35
N VAL A 400 8.78 -7.18 9.07
CA VAL A 400 8.15 -8.07 8.09
C VAL A 400 8.96 -9.35 7.88
N LYS A 401 10.29 -9.24 7.79
CA LYS A 401 11.18 -10.39 7.67
C LYS A 401 11.07 -11.29 8.88
N ALA A 402 11.07 -10.74 10.09
CA ALA A 402 10.90 -11.53 11.31
C ALA A 402 9.54 -12.26 11.34
N MET A 403 8.44 -11.58 10.99
CA MET A 403 7.12 -12.22 10.89
C MET A 403 7.14 -13.40 9.89
N TRP A 404 7.77 -13.21 8.73
CA TRP A 404 7.94 -14.26 7.73
C TRP A 404 8.83 -15.41 8.25
N VAL A 405 9.96 -15.11 8.91
CA VAL A 405 10.87 -16.12 9.46
C VAL A 405 10.15 -16.99 10.50
N PHE A 406 9.47 -16.38 11.48
CA PHE A 406 8.74 -17.13 12.51
C PHE A 406 7.57 -17.96 11.98
N GLY A 407 7.01 -17.58 10.83
CA GLY A 407 5.99 -18.37 10.14
C GLY A 407 6.54 -19.61 9.42
N ASN A 408 7.86 -19.67 9.13
CA ASN A 408 8.45 -20.70 8.27
C ASN A 408 9.58 -21.51 8.92
N TYR A 409 10.08 -21.09 10.08
CA TYR A 409 11.20 -21.69 10.79
C TYR A 409 10.89 -21.78 12.28
N GLN A 410 11.36 -22.84 12.95
CA GLN A 410 11.12 -23.08 14.39
C GLN A 410 12.41 -23.14 15.22
N ASP A 411 13.53 -23.51 14.61
CA ASP A 411 14.83 -23.58 15.29
C ASP A 411 15.42 -22.18 15.49
N SER A 412 15.89 -21.88 16.70
CA SER A 412 16.36 -20.54 17.08
C SER A 412 17.63 -20.12 16.33
N GLU A 413 18.55 -21.06 16.09
CA GLU A 413 19.79 -20.78 15.35
C GLU A 413 19.50 -20.58 13.87
N GLU A 414 18.58 -21.36 13.30
CA GLU A 414 18.10 -21.15 11.93
C GLU A 414 17.40 -19.80 11.78
N ILE A 415 16.50 -19.43 12.71
CA ILE A 415 15.83 -18.12 12.73
C ILE A 415 16.88 -17.00 12.71
N LYS A 416 17.87 -17.05 13.60
CA LYS A 416 18.96 -16.08 13.67
C LYS A 416 19.74 -16.01 12.35
N LYS A 417 20.09 -17.17 11.79
CA LYS A 417 20.82 -17.26 10.51
C LYS A 417 20.02 -16.63 9.37
N ILE A 418 18.74 -16.95 9.24
CA ILE A 418 17.88 -16.44 8.16
C ILE A 418 17.63 -14.94 8.32
N MET A 419 17.48 -14.43 9.54
CA MET A 419 17.37 -12.99 9.80
C MET A 419 18.58 -12.21 9.29
N LEU A 420 19.79 -12.77 9.44
CA LEU A 420 21.05 -12.15 9.00
C LEU A 420 21.41 -12.46 7.54
N GLN A 421 20.80 -13.48 6.93
CA GLN A 421 21.04 -13.83 5.53
C GLN A 421 20.36 -12.83 4.60
N ASN A 422 21.07 -12.30 3.61
CA ASN A 422 20.48 -11.52 2.52
C ASN A 422 19.68 -12.46 1.59
N ILE A 423 18.39 -12.21 1.38
CA ILE A 423 17.48 -13.09 0.60
C ILE A 423 16.98 -12.37 -0.66
N ALA A 424 16.55 -11.13 -0.50
CA ALA A 424 15.85 -10.33 -1.51
C ALA A 424 16.41 -8.90 -1.54
N SER A 425 17.74 -8.78 -1.40
CA SER A 425 18.48 -7.51 -1.43
C SER A 425 18.08 -6.53 -0.32
N GLU A 426 17.61 -7.03 0.83
CA GLU A 426 17.27 -6.22 2.00
C GLU A 426 18.50 -5.69 2.76
N LEU A 427 19.66 -6.32 2.55
CA LEU A 427 20.96 -5.89 3.07
C LEU A 427 21.87 -5.42 1.93
N THR A 428 22.71 -4.42 2.20
CA THR A 428 23.83 -4.05 1.32
C THR A 428 25.14 -4.62 1.87
N ASP A 429 26.15 -4.70 1.02
CA ASP A 429 27.50 -5.10 1.41
C ASP A 429 28.18 -4.03 2.30
#